data_AF-A0A954QJF8-F1
#
_entry.id   AF-A0A954QJF8-F1
#
_cell.length_a   1.000
_cell.length_b   1.000
_cell.length_c   1.000
_cell.angle_alpha   90.00
_cell.angle_beta   90.00
_cell.angle_gamma   90.00
#
_symmetry.space_group_name_H-M   'P 1'
#
loop_
_entity.id
_entity.type
_entity.pdbx_description
1 polymer ?
#
loop_
_entity_poly.entity_id
_entity_poly.type
_entity_poly.pdbx_seq_one_letter_code
_entity_poly.pdbx_strand_id
1 'polypeptide(L)'
;MFDRLIDARDTVLQQFRRTSKLAKSRVTSGHSRRSFRMERLESRCVLDSTVVFSEIMYHPRDTTLHPTDSNESLEWIEIHNLMSIDMDLSGWRVDGIDYAFAPGSIIPADAYWVIAKSPADFAAVSGMADALGP
;
A
#
# COMPACT_ATOMS: atom_id res chain seq x y z
N MET A 1 11.51 15.19 30.44
CA MET A 1 10.91 15.16 31.79
C MET A 1 10.02 16.40 31.87
N PHE A 2 8.70 16.31 31.66
CA PHE A 2 7.68 15.98 32.69
C PHE A 2 7.76 16.99 33.86
N ASP A 3 6.72 17.69 34.35
CA ASP A 3 5.25 17.64 34.24
C ASP A 3 4.72 18.98 34.89
N ARG A 4 3.67 19.73 34.50
CA ARG A 4 2.21 19.49 34.74
C ARG A 4 1.26 20.64 34.26
N LEU A 5 -0.03 20.31 34.14
CA LEU A 5 -1.31 21.02 34.46
C LEU A 5 -1.36 22.57 34.47
N ILE A 6 -2.25 23.28 33.75
CA ILE A 6 -3.74 23.30 33.79
C ILE A 6 -4.36 23.41 35.20
N ASP A 7 -4.80 24.63 35.56
CA ASP A 7 -6.19 25.08 35.85
C ASP A 7 -6.10 26.35 36.73
N ALA A 8 -7.05 27.25 36.92
CA ALA A 8 -8.39 27.55 36.42
C ALA A 8 -8.69 28.95 36.97
N ARG A 9 -9.44 29.81 36.29
CA ARG A 9 -10.13 30.94 36.96
C ARG A 9 -11.50 31.22 36.35
N ASP A 10 -12.49 31.08 37.22
CA ASP A 10 -13.91 31.26 37.01
C ASP A 10 -14.31 32.60 36.39
N THR A 11 -15.49 32.62 35.76
CA THR A 11 -16.56 33.55 36.16
C THR A 11 -17.92 33.00 35.73
N VAL A 12 -18.79 32.73 36.72
CA VAL A 12 -20.22 32.43 36.52
C VAL A 12 -21.02 33.64 36.95
N LEU A 13 -21.96 34.13 36.11
CA LEU A 13 -23.16 34.82 36.58
C LEU A 13 -24.38 34.46 35.69
N GLN A 14 -25.56 34.53 36.31
CA GLN A 14 -26.76 33.82 35.86
C GLN A 14 -27.83 34.72 35.22
N GLN A 15 -28.62 34.10 34.33
CA GLN A 15 -30.08 34.20 34.17
C GLN A 15 -30.79 35.58 34.22
N PHE A 16 -31.51 35.90 33.13
CA PHE A 16 -32.87 36.49 33.22
C PHE A 16 -33.80 35.86 32.16
N ARG A 17 -35.11 35.79 32.43
CA ARG A 17 -36.11 35.04 31.65
C ARG A 17 -37.08 35.95 30.88
N ARG A 18 -37.54 35.48 29.70
CA ARG A 18 -38.84 35.77 29.03
C ARG A 18 -39.05 37.25 28.55
N THR A 19 -39.76 37.58 27.46
CA THR A 19 -40.61 36.86 26.47
C THR A 19 -40.46 37.49 25.05
N SER A 20 -40.89 36.80 23.98
CA SER A 20 -42.01 37.28 23.13
C SER A 20 -42.35 36.37 21.92
N LYS A 21 -43.66 36.10 21.78
CA LYS A 21 -44.50 35.88 20.58
C LYS A 21 -44.07 34.89 19.48
N LEU A 22 -45.00 33.97 19.17
CA LEU A 22 -44.95 33.10 17.99
C LEU A 22 -45.07 33.90 16.68
N ALA A 23 -44.28 33.51 15.68
CA ALA A 23 -44.65 33.59 14.28
C ALA A 23 -44.61 32.17 13.68
N LYS A 24 -45.74 31.64 13.22
CA LYS A 24 -45.77 30.35 12.50
C LYS A 24 -45.27 30.57 11.08
N SER A 25 -43.96 30.43 10.86
CA SER A 25 -43.41 30.39 9.51
C SER A 25 -43.79 29.07 8.84
N ARG A 26 -44.28 29.18 7.60
CA ARG A 26 -44.87 28.09 6.81
C ARG A 26 -43.76 27.16 6.31
N VAL A 27 -43.90 25.86 6.52
CA VAL A 27 -42.98 24.86 5.93
C VAL A 27 -43.04 25.00 4.41
N THR A 28 -41.95 25.49 3.83
CA THR A 28 -41.62 25.32 2.42
C THR A 28 -40.54 24.25 2.35
N SER A 29 -40.60 23.37 1.35
CA SER A 29 -39.76 22.18 1.23
C SER A 29 -38.32 22.51 0.83
N GLY A 30 -37.57 23.09 1.77
CA GLY A 30 -36.13 23.20 1.68
C GLY A 30 -35.52 21.82 1.54
N HIS A 31 -34.96 21.52 0.36
CA HIS A 31 -34.29 20.26 0.11
C HIS A 31 -33.18 20.07 1.15
N SER A 32 -33.25 18.98 1.91
CA SER A 32 -32.18 18.60 2.84
C SER A 32 -30.91 18.38 2.03
N ARG A 33 -30.01 19.37 2.02
CA ARG A 33 -28.67 19.21 1.51
C ARG A 33 -27.99 18.19 2.40
N ARG A 34 -27.94 16.94 1.91
CA ARG A 34 -27.11 15.89 2.48
C ARG A 34 -25.71 16.45 2.57
N SER A 35 -25.28 16.78 3.79
CA SER A 35 -23.89 17.12 4.04
C SER A 35 -23.08 15.87 3.73
N PHE A 36 -22.36 15.88 2.62
CA PHE A 36 -21.35 14.87 2.36
C PHE A 36 -20.28 15.03 3.43
N ARG A 37 -20.38 14.20 4.47
CA ARG A 37 -19.35 14.05 5.48
C ARG A 37 -18.16 13.37 4.79
N MET A 38 -17.32 14.17 4.13
CA MET A 38 -16.01 13.72 3.68
C MET A 38 -15.21 13.36 4.93
N GLU A 39 -15.07 12.07 5.18
CA GLU A 39 -14.12 11.58 6.18
C GLU A 39 -12.73 12.01 5.74
N ARG A 40 -11.97 12.58 6.68
CA ARG A 40 -10.61 13.03 6.39
C ARG A 40 -9.76 11.79 6.16
N LEU A 41 -9.28 11.61 4.94
CA LEU A 41 -8.30 10.56 4.62
C LEU A 41 -7.13 10.63 5.61
N GLU A 42 -6.71 9.48 6.12
CA GLU A 42 -5.51 9.41 6.95
C GLU A 42 -4.29 9.87 6.16
N SER A 43 -3.37 10.54 6.86
CA SER A 43 -2.12 11.03 6.25
C SER A 43 -1.27 9.84 5.77
N ARG A 44 -1.22 9.64 4.45
CA ARG A 44 -0.28 8.70 3.85
C ARG A 44 1.15 9.25 3.99
N CYS A 45 1.91 8.68 4.92
CA CYS A 45 3.37 8.78 4.87
C CYS A 45 3.83 7.83 3.76
N VAL A 46 4.43 8.36 2.70
CA VAL A 46 5.08 7.54 1.67
C VAL A 46 6.48 7.23 2.17
N LEU A 47 6.81 5.94 2.30
CA LEU A 47 8.18 5.52 2.51
C LEU A 47 8.92 5.63 1.17
N ASP A 48 10.08 6.27 1.19
CA ASP A 48 10.99 6.30 0.04
C ASP A 48 11.82 5.01 0.00
N SER A 49 12.06 4.47 -1.20
CA SER A 49 12.86 3.26 -1.41
C SER A 49 13.50 3.26 -2.79
N THR A 50 14.78 2.92 -2.85
CA THR A 50 15.54 2.78 -4.11
C THR A 50 15.08 1.58 -4.94
N VAL A 51 14.83 0.44 -4.29
CA VAL A 51 14.32 -0.77 -4.96
C VAL A 51 12.90 -1.01 -4.48
N VAL A 52 12.00 -1.32 -5.43
CA VAL A 52 10.59 -1.56 -5.16
C VAL A 52 10.13 -2.86 -5.79
N PHE A 53 9.12 -3.49 -5.20
CA PHE A 53 8.33 -4.51 -5.90
C PHE A 53 7.41 -3.79 -6.90
N SER A 54 7.66 -3.97 -8.20
CA SER A 54 6.90 -3.33 -9.28
C SER A 54 5.68 -4.15 -9.69
N GLU A 55 5.82 -5.48 -9.75
CA GLU A 55 4.72 -6.41 -10.00
C GLU A 55 4.83 -7.66 -9.11
N ILE A 56 3.66 -8.24 -8.76
CA ILE A 56 3.55 -9.48 -8.01
C ILE A 56 2.51 -10.35 -8.71
N MET A 57 2.94 -11.49 -9.23
CA MET A 57 2.07 -12.53 -9.78
C MET A 57 1.80 -13.58 -8.71
N TYR A 58 0.63 -13.48 -8.08
CA TYR A 58 0.16 -14.36 -7.00
C TYR A 58 -1.06 -15.17 -7.45
N HIS A 59 -1.13 -16.45 -7.05
CA HIS A 59 -2.17 -17.40 -7.48
C HIS A 59 -2.43 -17.37 -9.01
N PRO A 60 -1.46 -17.79 -9.84
CA PRO A 60 -1.60 -17.81 -11.29
C PRO A 60 -2.72 -18.76 -11.71
N ARG A 61 -3.59 -18.30 -12.63
CA ARG A 61 -4.65 -19.11 -13.23
C ARG A 61 -4.08 -20.31 -13.99
N ASP A 62 -4.92 -21.32 -14.17
CA ASP A 62 -4.57 -22.52 -14.93
C ASP A 62 -4.11 -22.19 -16.36
N THR A 63 -3.17 -23.01 -16.82
CA THR A 63 -2.61 -22.98 -18.16
C THR A 63 -2.66 -24.37 -18.78
N THR A 64 -2.47 -24.48 -20.09
CA THR A 64 -2.40 -25.79 -20.75
C THR A 64 -1.17 -26.61 -20.37
N LEU A 65 -0.15 -25.98 -19.78
CA LEU A 65 1.07 -26.63 -19.28
C LEU A 65 0.98 -26.99 -17.79
N HIS A 66 0.20 -26.22 -17.02
CA HIS A 66 0.00 -26.39 -15.58
C HIS A 66 -1.51 -26.28 -15.27
N PRO A 67 -2.24 -27.40 -15.20
CA PRO A 67 -3.70 -27.44 -15.07
C PRO A 67 -4.15 -27.76 -13.63
N THR A 68 -3.63 -27.03 -12.64
CA THR A 68 -3.84 -27.31 -11.21
C THR A 68 -4.34 -26.08 -10.47
N ASP A 69 -5.39 -26.22 -9.66
CA ASP A 69 -6.09 -25.14 -8.94
C ASP A 69 -5.18 -24.11 -8.21
N SER A 70 -3.96 -24.50 -7.82
CA SER A 70 -2.90 -23.59 -7.34
C SER A 70 -1.60 -23.76 -8.12
N ASN A 71 -1.44 -23.01 -9.22
CA ASN A 71 -0.21 -22.99 -10.05
C ASN A 71 0.91 -22.18 -9.38
N GLU A 72 1.20 -22.47 -8.11
CA GLU A 72 2.15 -21.74 -7.28
C GLU A 72 3.57 -21.73 -7.85
N SER A 73 3.98 -22.77 -8.57
CA SER A 73 5.25 -22.83 -9.31
C SER A 73 5.43 -21.66 -10.28
N LEU A 74 4.33 -21.09 -10.79
CA LEU A 74 4.31 -19.95 -11.70
C LEU A 74 4.20 -18.59 -10.96
N GLU A 75 4.27 -18.56 -9.63
CA GLU A 75 4.34 -17.31 -8.86
C GLU A 75 5.69 -16.62 -9.06
N TRP A 76 5.66 -15.30 -9.17
CA TRP A 76 6.87 -14.49 -9.31
C TRP A 76 6.66 -13.07 -8.80
N ILE A 77 7.78 -12.41 -8.50
CA ILE A 77 7.85 -11.02 -8.06
C ILE A 77 8.84 -10.31 -8.98
N GLU A 78 8.49 -9.13 -9.48
CA GLU A 78 9.42 -8.24 -10.16
C GLU A 78 9.91 -7.17 -9.19
N ILE A 79 11.21 -6.91 -9.21
CA ILE A 79 11.82 -5.76 -8.56
C ILE A 79 12.36 -4.78 -9.60
N HIS A 80 12.20 -3.48 -9.33
CA HIS A 80 12.74 -2.38 -10.13
C HIS A 80 13.69 -1.54 -9.30
N ASN A 81 14.89 -1.27 -9.83
CA ASN A 81 15.79 -0.26 -9.30
C ASN A 81 15.41 1.12 -9.85
N LEU A 82 14.81 1.98 -9.03
CA LEU A 82 14.35 3.33 -9.44
C LEU A 82 15.50 4.33 -9.64
N MET A 83 16.75 3.95 -9.37
CA MET A 83 17.90 4.85 -9.42
C MET A 83 18.65 4.77 -10.74
N SER A 84 19.26 5.88 -11.13
CA SER A 84 20.19 5.99 -12.26
C SER A 84 21.61 5.47 -11.95
N ILE A 85 21.74 4.61 -10.93
CA ILE A 85 22.98 3.96 -10.53
C ILE A 85 22.71 2.48 -10.21
N ASP A 86 23.72 1.64 -10.40
CA ASP A 86 23.68 0.24 -10.05
C ASP A 86 23.56 0.06 -8.51
N MET A 87 22.78 -0.93 -8.08
CA MET A 87 22.44 -1.18 -6.68
C MET A 87 22.85 -2.60 -6.28
N ASP A 88 23.62 -2.73 -5.19
CA ASP A 88 24.03 -4.04 -4.66
C ASP A 88 22.97 -4.62 -3.72
N LEU A 89 22.43 -5.78 -4.09
CA LEU A 89 21.42 -6.54 -3.34
C LEU A 89 22.02 -7.73 -2.59
N SER A 90 23.35 -7.86 -2.54
CA SER A 90 24.04 -8.98 -1.90
C SER A 90 23.55 -9.24 -0.47
N GLY A 91 23.10 -10.48 -0.20
CA GLY A 91 22.60 -10.88 1.11
C GLY A 91 21.18 -10.42 1.45
N TRP A 92 20.47 -9.75 0.54
CA TRP A 92 19.03 -9.52 0.67
C TRP A 92 18.28 -10.86 0.55
N ARG A 93 17.04 -10.92 1.08
CA ARG A 93 16.16 -12.08 0.95
C ARG A 93 14.73 -11.61 0.63
N VAL A 94 14.03 -12.37 -0.19
CA VAL A 94 12.59 -12.24 -0.44
C VAL A 94 11.89 -13.45 0.16
N ASP A 95 11.15 -13.22 1.24
CA ASP A 95 10.27 -14.23 1.84
C ASP A 95 9.01 -14.42 0.97
N GLY A 96 8.46 -15.64 0.91
CA GLY A 96 7.28 -16.00 0.11
C GLY A 96 7.61 -16.77 -1.17
N ILE A 97 8.75 -16.47 -1.80
CA ILE A 97 9.39 -17.29 -2.87
C ILE A 97 10.76 -17.85 -2.43
N ASP A 98 11.14 -17.61 -1.18
CA ASP A 98 12.34 -18.13 -0.50
C ASP A 98 13.69 -17.89 -1.21
N TYR A 99 13.79 -16.78 -1.94
CA TYR A 99 15.01 -16.42 -2.67
C TYR A 99 15.97 -15.56 -1.83
N ALA A 100 17.27 -15.86 -1.90
CA ALA A 100 18.34 -15.10 -1.27
C ALA A 100 19.39 -14.68 -2.31
N PHE A 101 19.72 -13.38 -2.33
CA PHE A 101 20.65 -12.80 -3.30
C PHE A 101 22.10 -13.16 -2.95
N ALA A 102 22.79 -13.84 -3.87
CA ALA A 102 24.18 -14.22 -3.70
C ALA A 102 25.12 -12.98 -3.65
N PRO A 103 26.33 -13.08 -3.04
CA PRO A 103 27.32 -12.02 -3.09
C PRO A 103 27.68 -11.63 -4.54
N GLY A 104 27.65 -10.33 -4.84
CA GLY A 104 27.81 -9.78 -6.19
C GLY A 104 26.50 -9.61 -6.98
N SER A 105 25.32 -9.75 -6.34
CA SER A 105 24.02 -9.51 -6.97
C SER A 105 23.77 -8.01 -7.15
N ILE A 106 24.28 -7.44 -8.25
CA ILE A 106 24.14 -6.02 -8.58
C ILE A 106 23.03 -5.85 -9.63
N ILE A 107 21.92 -5.21 -9.26
CA ILE A 107 20.88 -4.81 -10.22
C ILE A 107 21.30 -3.48 -10.88
N PRO A 108 21.36 -3.40 -12.23
CA PRO A 108 21.79 -2.17 -12.90
C PRO A 108 20.85 -0.97 -12.67
N ALA A 109 21.34 0.22 -13.00
CA ALA A 109 20.53 1.43 -13.09
C ALA A 109 19.25 1.23 -13.95
N ASP A 110 18.10 1.68 -13.44
CA ASP A 110 16.77 1.58 -14.08
C ASP A 110 16.34 0.16 -14.53
N ALA A 111 16.98 -0.90 -13.99
CA ALA A 111 16.76 -2.27 -14.42
C ALA A 111 15.70 -3.01 -13.58
N TYR A 112 15.08 -3.99 -14.23
CA TYR A 112 14.08 -4.89 -13.66
C TYR A 112 14.65 -6.31 -13.54
N TRP A 113 14.40 -6.98 -12.42
CA TRP A 113 14.66 -8.40 -12.25
C TRP A 113 13.38 -9.13 -11.83
N VAL A 114 13.09 -10.25 -12.48
CA VAL A 114 12.02 -11.17 -12.08
C VAL A 114 12.60 -12.30 -11.24
N ILE A 115 11.92 -12.61 -10.15
CA ILE A 115 12.27 -13.67 -9.20
C ILE A 115 11.06 -14.61 -9.12
N ALA A 116 11.20 -15.82 -9.66
CA ALA A 116 10.14 -16.82 -9.77
C ALA A 116 10.29 -17.92 -8.70
N LYS A 117 9.17 -18.54 -8.32
CA LYS A 117 9.13 -19.69 -7.40
C LYS A 117 9.69 -20.97 -8.05
N SER A 118 9.55 -21.09 -9.37
CA SER A 118 10.22 -22.08 -10.21
C SER A 118 10.63 -21.42 -11.54
N PRO A 119 11.90 -21.02 -11.73
CA PRO A 119 12.36 -20.41 -12.97
C PRO A 119 12.11 -21.27 -14.22
N ALA A 120 12.18 -22.60 -14.08
CA ALA A 120 11.93 -23.54 -15.16
C ALA A 120 10.46 -23.55 -15.62
N ASP A 121 9.52 -23.65 -14.68
CA ASP A 121 8.09 -23.65 -15.00
C ASP A 121 7.63 -22.27 -15.48
N PHE A 122 8.14 -21.21 -14.84
CA PHE A 122 7.94 -19.83 -15.28
C PHE A 122 8.40 -19.64 -16.73
N ALA A 123 9.64 -20.01 -17.07
CA ALA A 123 10.19 -19.85 -18.41
C ALA A 123 9.41 -20.66 -19.47
N ALA A 124 8.87 -21.83 -19.10
CA ALA A 124 8.04 -22.65 -19.98
C ALA A 124 6.70 -21.98 -20.35
N VAL A 125 6.17 -21.11 -19.48
CA VAL A 125 4.89 -20.40 -19.68
C VAL A 125 5.08 -18.98 -20.21
N SER A 126 6.08 -18.24 -19.71
CA SER A 126 6.34 -16.84 -20.05
C SER A 126 7.24 -16.67 -21.29
N GLY A 127 8.10 -17.66 -21.57
CA GLY A 127 9.17 -17.57 -22.57
C GLY A 127 10.40 -16.79 -22.10
N MET A 128 10.42 -16.27 -20.85
CA MET A 128 11.56 -15.54 -20.29
C MET A 128 12.46 -16.47 -19.48
N ALA A 129 13.69 -16.68 -19.96
CA ALA A 129 14.64 -17.64 -19.39
C ALA A 129 15.50 -17.08 -18.23
N ASP A 130 15.67 -15.76 -18.16
CA ASP A 130 16.63 -15.11 -17.25
C ASP A 130 16.04 -14.74 -15.88
N ALA A 131 14.94 -15.40 -15.47
CA ALA A 131 14.35 -15.22 -14.15
C ALA A 131 15.25 -15.82 -13.06
N LEU A 132 15.44 -15.05 -11.98
CA LEU A 132 16.05 -15.52 -10.75
C LEU A 132 15.06 -16.44 -10.01
N GLY A 133 15.53 -17.25 -9.08
CA GLY A 133 14.70 -18.12 -8.24
C GLY A 133 15.51 -19.24 -7.58
N PRO A 134 14.85 -20.14 -6.83
CA PRO A 134 15.45 -21.34 -6.27
C PRO A 134 15.73 -22.44 -7.31
#